data_AF-A0A970SLB0-F1
#
_entry.id   AF-A0A970SLB0-F1
#
_cell.length_a   1.000
_cell.length_b   1.000
_cell.length_c   1.000
_cell.angle_alpha   90.00
_cell.angle_beta   90.00
_cell.angle_gamma   90.00
#
_symmetry.space_group_name_H-M   'P 1'
#
loop_
_entity.id
_entity.type
_entity.pdbx_description
1 polymer ?
#
loop_
_entity_poly.entity_id
_entity_poly.type
_entity_poly.pdbx_seq_one_letter_code
_entity_poly.pdbx_strand_id
1 'polypeptide(L)'
;MKRTFTVNINNIIFNIDEDAYEHLQKYLHSIRDQFADNESLEEIMINVKTRLSQLFQPQISSTKQVINLADVLDAIEELGQLKDFDSDGEEDKKEEKKKEKSESDKRLFRDGENKIIGGVCSGISAYFNINPLIVRILFVVLALLAGSSIIIYLILWIAIPEAKTSIEKLQMKGDKIDIESITEKIKQEFEGFESRINKIKDDTVSAANTYGTNKETKTLSEKILHNIFKIGELVFKFIVSVFGFILIFVGLFALVGFIFSLVSIDSSFFISDVGFNSFSIQSLVDVFADSSADKTLLIIGIIISIGIPLIMLVYNGMKLVFKWKYEVRFIGISVFTLWLMGAILSGLIIFRIFSDFSQSGTYVEKQNIERTRSGNLYIKPLENETIKAISHSTNRYQTGRWNMYQTTDEDIIFGSPEIHIFESKNNRFELEISKYHRSKKRETANLKAQNIKYEFVQENDTLFLSPYYFVTENHSWRGQKVVIEIYVPKYRKINLDNAISHLMRSDYNTYIWEENKNEETTTDINIEEDSNAEFSDSIDTLNQ
;
A
#
# COMPACT_ATOMS: atom_id res chain seq x y z
N MET A 1 -83.33 -0.65 5.85
CA MET A 1 -81.97 -0.13 5.56
C MET A 1 -81.26 -1.20 4.74
N LYS A 2 -80.78 -0.86 3.55
CA LYS A 2 -79.98 -1.79 2.72
C LYS A 2 -78.56 -1.86 3.30
N ARG A 3 -77.90 -3.03 3.16
CA ARG A 3 -76.49 -3.16 3.51
C ARG A 3 -75.66 -2.45 2.45
N THR A 4 -74.57 -1.82 2.86
CA THR A 4 -73.66 -1.10 1.97
C THR A 4 -72.26 -1.69 2.04
N PHE A 5 -71.56 -1.67 0.91
CA PHE A 5 -70.18 -2.12 0.76
C PHE A 5 -69.29 -0.95 0.37
N THR A 6 -68.12 -0.86 0.99
CA THR A 6 -67.10 0.14 0.66
C THR A 6 -66.14 -0.45 -0.38
N VAL A 7 -66.07 0.18 -1.55
CA VAL A 7 -65.30 -0.30 -2.72
C VAL A 7 -64.32 0.78 -3.16
N ASN A 8 -63.09 0.37 -3.48
CA ASN A 8 -62.10 1.24 -4.11
C ASN A 8 -62.13 1.06 -5.64
N ILE A 9 -62.48 2.12 -6.37
CA ILE A 9 -62.52 2.16 -7.83
C ILE A 9 -61.56 3.26 -8.28
N ASN A 10 -60.44 2.86 -8.90
CA ASN A 10 -59.40 3.76 -9.38
C ASN A 10 -58.90 4.77 -8.32
N ASN A 11 -58.53 4.27 -7.14
CA ASN A 11 -58.02 5.07 -6.01
C ASN A 11 -59.05 6.00 -5.35
N ILE A 12 -60.34 5.86 -5.66
CA ILE A 12 -61.45 6.61 -5.03
C ILE A 12 -62.37 5.62 -4.30
N ILE A 13 -62.80 5.98 -3.09
CA ILE A 13 -63.62 5.13 -2.22
C ILE A 13 -65.10 5.50 -2.39
N PHE A 14 -65.91 4.51 -2.72
CA PHE A 14 -67.37 4.64 -2.87
C PHE A 14 -68.10 3.70 -1.90
N ASN A 15 -69.24 4.13 -1.37
CA ASN A 15 -70.16 3.26 -0.64
C ASN A 15 -71.31 2.88 -1.59
N ILE A 16 -71.56 1.58 -1.77
CA ILE A 16 -72.49 1.05 -2.77
C ILE A 16 -73.48 0.12 -2.07
N ASP A 17 -74.77 0.19 -2.42
CA ASP A 17 -75.79 -0.76 -1.92
C ASP A 17 -75.45 -2.22 -2.32
N GLU A 18 -75.84 -3.19 -1.50
CA GLU A 18 -75.58 -4.62 -1.72
C GLU A 18 -76.03 -5.14 -3.10
N ASP A 19 -77.23 -4.75 -3.55
CA ASP A 19 -77.77 -5.10 -4.87
C ASP A 19 -77.01 -4.41 -6.01
N ALA A 20 -76.67 -3.14 -5.83
CA ALA A 20 -75.86 -2.37 -6.78
C ALA A 20 -74.44 -2.93 -6.92
N TYR A 21 -73.84 -3.36 -5.81
CA TYR A 21 -72.51 -3.97 -5.76
C TYR A 21 -72.46 -5.30 -6.52
N GLU A 22 -73.47 -6.16 -6.34
CA GLU A 22 -73.57 -7.45 -7.03
C GLU A 22 -73.64 -7.26 -8.55
N HIS A 23 -74.44 -6.30 -9.02
CA HIS A 23 -74.55 -5.97 -10.44
C HIS A 23 -73.25 -5.41 -11.03
N LEU A 24 -72.57 -4.52 -10.29
CA LEU A 24 -71.28 -3.97 -10.71
C LEU A 24 -70.21 -5.05 -10.82
N GLN A 25 -70.14 -5.97 -9.84
CA GLN A 25 -69.19 -7.08 -9.88
C GLN A 25 -69.45 -8.02 -11.04
N LYS A 26 -70.72 -8.34 -11.31
CA LYS A 26 -71.10 -9.20 -12.44
C LYS A 26 -70.66 -8.59 -13.78
N TYR A 27 -70.82 -7.27 -13.95
CA TYR A 27 -70.36 -6.56 -15.14
C TYR A 27 -68.83 -6.58 -15.28
N LEU A 28 -68.08 -6.23 -14.23
CA LEU A 28 -66.62 -6.27 -14.25
C LEU A 28 -66.07 -7.69 -14.48
N HIS A 29 -66.78 -8.71 -14.00
CA HIS A 29 -66.43 -10.11 -14.26
C HIS A 29 -66.64 -10.48 -15.72
N SER A 30 -67.77 -10.08 -16.34
CA SER A 30 -68.00 -10.35 -17.77
C SER A 30 -66.95 -9.73 -18.69
N ILE A 31 -66.43 -8.55 -18.35
CA ILE A 31 -65.32 -7.93 -19.10
C ILE A 31 -64.05 -8.76 -18.93
N ARG A 32 -63.75 -9.19 -17.70
CA ARG A 32 -62.58 -10.02 -17.44
C ARG A 32 -62.62 -11.34 -18.20
N ASP A 33 -63.76 -12.00 -18.23
CA ASP A 33 -63.92 -13.30 -18.89
C ASP A 33 -63.77 -13.18 -20.42
N GLN A 34 -64.27 -12.10 -21.02
CA GLN A 34 -64.20 -11.88 -22.46
C GLN A 34 -62.80 -11.49 -22.94
N PHE A 35 -62.00 -10.83 -22.10
CA PHE A 35 -60.66 -10.35 -22.44
C PHE A 35 -59.53 -11.09 -21.70
N ALA A 36 -59.82 -12.27 -21.13
CA ALA A 36 -58.87 -13.05 -20.33
C ALA A 36 -57.56 -13.39 -21.07
N ASP A 37 -57.63 -13.58 -22.39
CA ASP A 37 -56.49 -13.95 -23.24
C ASP A 37 -55.80 -12.76 -23.94
N ASN A 38 -56.21 -11.51 -23.65
CA ASN A 38 -55.66 -10.32 -24.30
C ASN A 38 -54.58 -9.66 -23.41
N GLU A 39 -53.39 -9.40 -23.96
CA GLU A 39 -52.30 -8.65 -23.31
C GLU A 39 -52.75 -7.25 -22.82
N SER A 40 -53.90 -6.74 -23.30
CA SER A 40 -54.47 -5.43 -22.98
C SER A 40 -55.56 -5.46 -21.88
N LEU A 41 -55.85 -6.61 -21.24
CA LEU A 41 -56.91 -6.73 -20.22
C LEU A 41 -56.75 -5.70 -19.09
N GLU A 42 -55.52 -5.48 -18.61
CA GLU A 42 -55.27 -4.51 -17.54
C GLU A 42 -55.61 -3.08 -17.98
N GLU A 43 -55.24 -2.69 -19.19
CA GLU A 43 -55.53 -1.36 -19.74
C GLU A 43 -57.03 -1.14 -19.90
N ILE A 44 -57.75 -2.16 -20.40
CA ILE A 44 -59.21 -2.14 -20.53
C ILE A 44 -59.84 -2.00 -19.14
N MET A 45 -59.40 -2.77 -18.15
CA MET A 45 -59.92 -2.71 -16.79
C MET A 45 -59.62 -1.38 -16.09
N ILE A 46 -58.46 -0.76 -16.36
CA ILE A 46 -58.12 0.57 -15.86
C ILE A 46 -59.02 1.62 -16.49
N ASN A 47 -59.25 1.57 -17.80
CA ASN A 47 -60.11 2.51 -18.51
C ASN A 47 -61.57 2.41 -18.03
N VAL A 48 -62.09 1.18 -17.89
CA VAL A 48 -63.45 0.93 -17.36
C VAL A 48 -63.60 1.45 -15.94
N LYS A 49 -62.66 1.14 -15.04
CA LYS A 49 -62.69 1.64 -13.65
C LYS A 49 -62.55 3.15 -13.57
N THR A 50 -61.74 3.75 -14.44
CA THR A 50 -61.59 5.20 -14.53
C THR A 50 -62.90 5.86 -14.91
N ARG A 51 -63.59 5.33 -15.92
CA ARG A 51 -64.87 5.85 -16.37
C ARG A 51 -65.99 5.63 -15.35
N LEU A 52 -66.06 4.46 -14.72
CA LEU A 52 -66.98 4.21 -13.59
C LEU A 52 -66.81 5.23 -12.46
N SER A 53 -65.55 5.54 -12.11
CA SER A 53 -65.25 6.53 -11.09
C SER A 53 -65.75 7.93 -11.49
N GLN A 54 -65.58 8.32 -12.76
CA GLN A 54 -66.11 9.58 -13.29
C GLN A 54 -67.64 9.66 -13.25
N LEU A 55 -68.34 8.54 -13.50
CA LEU A 55 -69.81 8.50 -13.52
C LEU A 55 -70.41 8.47 -12.11
N PHE A 56 -69.71 7.84 -11.16
CA PHE A 56 -70.14 7.75 -9.78
C PHE A 56 -69.87 9.01 -8.97
N GLN A 57 -68.81 9.76 -9.30
CA GLN A 57 -68.45 10.99 -8.61
C GLN A 57 -69.56 12.06 -8.55
N PRO A 58 -70.27 12.41 -9.66
CA PRO A 58 -71.37 13.38 -9.62
C PRO A 58 -72.62 12.85 -8.90
N GLN A 59 -72.75 11.54 -8.72
CA GLN A 59 -73.87 10.93 -7.99
C GLN A 59 -73.74 11.06 -6.47
N ILE A 60 -72.55 11.44 -5.98
CA ILE A 60 -72.29 11.72 -4.57
C ILE A 60 -72.45 13.22 -4.32
N SER A 61 -73.43 13.58 -3.48
CA SER A 61 -73.70 14.97 -3.07
C SER A 61 -73.77 15.07 -1.54
N SER A 62 -73.88 16.28 -0.98
CA SER A 62 -74.00 16.48 0.48
C SER A 62 -75.19 15.75 1.12
N THR A 63 -76.17 15.30 0.32
CA THR A 63 -77.36 14.57 0.76
C THR A 63 -77.40 13.11 0.29
N LYS A 64 -76.54 12.68 -0.64
CA LYS A 64 -76.48 11.30 -1.17
C LYS A 64 -75.05 10.78 -1.06
N GLN A 65 -74.81 9.88 -0.11
CA GLN A 65 -73.48 9.31 0.18
C GLN A 65 -73.33 7.85 -0.28
N VAL A 66 -74.37 7.27 -0.88
CA VAL A 66 -74.41 5.86 -1.28
C VAL A 66 -74.89 5.76 -2.72
N ILE A 67 -74.18 4.95 -3.51
CA ILE A 67 -74.52 4.60 -4.90
C ILE A 67 -75.55 3.48 -4.86
N ASN A 68 -76.70 3.71 -5.50
CA ASN A 68 -77.79 2.74 -5.55
C ASN A 68 -77.77 1.96 -6.88
N LEU A 69 -78.69 1.01 -7.02
CA LEU A 69 -78.75 0.14 -8.19
C LEU A 69 -79.02 0.90 -9.50
N ALA A 70 -79.81 1.98 -9.46
CA ALA A 70 -80.09 2.79 -10.64
C ALA A 70 -78.81 3.47 -11.15
N ASP A 71 -78.01 4.05 -10.25
CA ASP A 71 -76.75 4.70 -10.59
C ASP A 71 -75.76 3.74 -11.28
N VAL A 72 -75.72 2.47 -10.84
CA VAL A 72 -74.85 1.43 -11.42
C VAL A 72 -75.35 1.01 -12.79
N LEU A 73 -76.67 0.87 -12.97
CA LEU A 73 -77.25 0.48 -14.26
C LEU A 73 -77.04 1.59 -15.32
N ASP A 74 -77.25 2.86 -14.95
CA ASP A 74 -77.00 4.01 -15.82
C ASP A 74 -75.53 4.07 -16.24
N ALA A 75 -74.60 3.82 -15.30
CA ALA A 75 -73.18 3.81 -15.59
C ALA A 75 -72.76 2.65 -16.51
N ILE A 76 -73.36 1.46 -16.37
CA ILE A 76 -73.13 0.32 -17.25
C ILE A 76 -73.72 0.58 -18.64
N GLU A 77 -74.87 1.24 -18.73
CA GLU A 77 -75.48 1.62 -20.00
C GLU A 77 -74.61 2.62 -20.78
N GLU A 78 -74.05 3.63 -20.11
CA GLU A 78 -73.15 4.61 -20.75
C GLU A 78 -71.81 3.99 -21.18
N LEU A 79 -71.35 2.95 -20.46
CA LEU A 79 -70.16 2.17 -20.83
C LEU A 79 -70.41 1.21 -22.00
N GLY A 80 -71.68 0.97 -22.34
CA GLY A 80 -72.12 0.05 -23.39
C GLY A 80 -72.30 -1.39 -22.88
N GLN A 81 -73.41 -2.03 -23.28
CA GLN A 81 -73.60 -3.47 -23.12
C GLN A 81 -72.83 -4.21 -24.23
N LEU A 82 -72.03 -5.21 -23.86
CA LEU A 82 -71.07 -5.96 -24.69
C LEU A 82 -71.67 -6.82 -25.82
N LYS A 83 -72.77 -6.40 -26.46
CA LYS A 83 -73.40 -7.12 -27.58
C LYS A 83 -73.33 -6.44 -28.95
N ASP A 84 -72.69 -5.27 -29.05
CA ASP A 84 -72.53 -4.54 -30.32
C ASP A 84 -71.08 -4.48 -30.83
N PHE A 85 -70.18 -5.29 -30.29
CA PHE A 85 -68.79 -5.43 -30.78
C PHE A 85 -68.60 -6.72 -31.59
N ASP A 86 -69.48 -6.97 -32.55
CA ASP A 86 -69.27 -7.95 -33.61
C ASP A 86 -69.54 -7.27 -34.97
N SER A 87 -68.63 -6.39 -35.39
CA SER A 87 -68.36 -6.19 -36.82
C SER A 87 -67.05 -5.45 -37.06
N ASP A 88 -66.19 -6.14 -37.79
CA ASP A 88 -65.26 -5.62 -38.79
C ASP A 88 -63.88 -5.12 -38.34
N GLY A 89 -62.88 -5.86 -38.80
CA GLY A 89 -61.71 -5.24 -39.44
C GLY A 89 -60.35 -5.67 -38.91
N GLU A 90 -59.90 -6.86 -39.31
CA GLU A 90 -58.46 -7.12 -39.44
C GLU A 90 -57.87 -6.19 -40.52
N GLU A 91 -56.75 -5.53 -40.23
CA GLU A 91 -55.55 -5.36 -41.07
C GLU A 91 -54.69 -4.20 -40.51
N ASP A 92 -53.57 -4.53 -39.85
CA ASP A 92 -52.23 -4.30 -40.41
C ASP A 92 -51.13 -4.50 -39.34
N LYS A 93 -50.28 -5.50 -39.58
CA LYS A 93 -49.00 -5.71 -38.90
C LYS A 93 -47.89 -5.23 -39.82
N LYS A 94 -47.04 -4.32 -39.32
CA LYS A 94 -45.55 -4.31 -39.41
C LYS A 94 -45.04 -3.03 -38.73
N GLU A 95 -44.60 -3.13 -37.49
CA GLU A 95 -43.20 -3.36 -37.08
C GLU A 95 -42.32 -2.09 -37.06
N GLU A 96 -42.35 -1.38 -35.93
CA GLU A 96 -41.14 -0.83 -35.30
C GLU A 96 -41.19 -1.12 -33.80
N LYS A 97 -40.59 -2.25 -33.38
CA LYS A 97 -40.37 -2.57 -31.97
C LYS A 97 -39.24 -1.70 -31.41
N LYS A 98 -39.57 -0.48 -30.98
CA LYS A 98 -38.79 0.22 -29.95
C LYS A 98 -39.11 -0.47 -28.62
N LYS A 99 -38.10 -1.15 -28.04
CA LYS A 99 -38.17 -1.66 -26.66
C LYS A 99 -38.32 -0.48 -25.71
N GLU A 100 -39.54 -0.05 -25.42
CA GLU A 100 -39.82 0.64 -24.17
C GLU A 100 -39.76 -0.39 -23.05
N LYS A 101 -38.60 -0.44 -22.43
CA LYS A 101 -38.39 -1.09 -21.15
C LYS A 101 -39.16 -0.23 -20.15
N SER A 102 -40.34 -0.67 -19.71
CA SER A 102 -40.97 -0.07 -18.52
C SER A 102 -40.02 -0.31 -17.36
N GLU A 103 -39.17 0.67 -17.08
CA GLU A 103 -38.23 0.59 -15.97
C GLU A 103 -39.05 0.64 -14.70
N SER A 104 -39.25 -0.52 -14.05
CA SER A 104 -39.70 -0.51 -12.67
C SER A 104 -38.66 0.28 -11.88
N ASP A 105 -39.13 1.24 -11.09
CA ASP A 105 -38.32 2.25 -10.42
C ASP A 105 -37.36 1.56 -9.42
N LYS A 106 -36.16 1.17 -9.92
CA LYS A 106 -35.19 0.38 -9.17
C LYS A 106 -34.64 1.23 -8.03
N ARG A 107 -34.80 0.74 -6.81
CA ARG A 107 -34.31 1.41 -5.60
C ARG A 107 -33.28 0.54 -4.89
N LEU A 108 -32.24 1.20 -4.38
CA LEU A 108 -31.18 0.52 -3.64
C LEU A 108 -31.68 0.19 -2.23
N PHE A 109 -31.76 -1.10 -1.95
CA PHE A 109 -32.06 -1.63 -0.61
C PHE A 109 -30.92 -2.55 -0.16
N ARG A 110 -30.71 -2.68 1.15
CA ARG A 110 -29.85 -3.74 1.69
C ARG A 110 -30.64 -5.05 1.75
N ASP A 111 -30.03 -6.13 1.28
CA ASP A 111 -30.65 -7.46 1.26
C ASP A 111 -30.51 -8.13 2.63
N GLY A 112 -31.64 -8.33 3.31
CA GLY A 112 -31.71 -8.96 4.63
C GLY A 112 -31.66 -10.50 4.61
N GLU A 113 -31.93 -11.14 3.47
CA GLU A 113 -31.97 -12.60 3.34
C GLU A 113 -30.59 -13.17 3.00
N ASN A 114 -29.84 -12.54 2.09
CA ASN A 114 -28.48 -12.96 1.74
C ASN A 114 -27.40 -12.15 2.50
N LYS A 115 -27.63 -11.82 3.78
CA LYS A 115 -26.68 -11.03 4.59
C LYS A 115 -25.64 -11.91 5.28
N ILE A 116 -24.36 -11.54 5.13
CA ILE A 116 -23.27 -12.02 6.01
C ILE A 116 -23.08 -11.01 7.14
N ILE A 117 -22.82 -9.76 6.76
CA ILE A 117 -22.81 -8.59 7.64
C ILE A 117 -23.75 -7.60 6.95
N GLY A 118 -24.67 -6.98 7.68
CA GLY A 118 -25.44 -5.79 7.28
C GLY A 118 -26.23 -5.76 5.96
N GLY A 119 -26.16 -6.77 5.07
CA GLY A 119 -26.88 -6.81 3.79
C GLY A 119 -26.39 -5.87 2.70
N VAL A 120 -25.37 -5.03 2.96
CA VAL A 120 -24.94 -3.93 2.07
C VAL A 120 -24.35 -4.45 0.74
N CYS A 121 -23.37 -5.35 0.79
CA CYS A 121 -22.76 -5.91 -0.43
C CYS A 121 -23.79 -6.65 -1.29
N SER A 122 -24.70 -7.38 -0.65
CA SER A 122 -25.76 -8.14 -1.32
C SER A 122 -26.80 -7.20 -1.95
N GLY A 123 -27.15 -6.11 -1.27
CA GLY A 123 -28.02 -5.06 -1.79
C GLY A 123 -27.43 -4.32 -2.99
N ILE A 124 -26.16 -3.91 -2.91
CA ILE A 124 -25.42 -3.31 -4.03
C ILE A 124 -25.37 -4.28 -5.22
N SER A 125 -25.09 -5.55 -4.97
CA SER A 125 -25.03 -6.56 -6.02
C SER A 125 -26.37 -6.82 -6.70
N ALA A 126 -27.49 -6.77 -5.94
CA ALA A 126 -28.83 -6.92 -6.49
C ALA A 126 -29.23 -5.71 -7.34
N TYR A 127 -28.90 -4.50 -6.89
CA TYR A 127 -29.17 -3.26 -7.62
C TYR A 127 -28.43 -3.19 -8.97
N PHE A 128 -27.12 -3.50 -8.96
CA PHE A 128 -26.29 -3.48 -10.17
C PHE A 128 -26.32 -4.80 -10.98
N ASN A 129 -27.05 -5.81 -10.51
CA ASN A 129 -27.12 -7.15 -11.11
C ASN A 129 -25.74 -7.81 -11.33
N ILE A 130 -24.85 -7.70 -10.34
CA ILE A 130 -23.48 -8.25 -10.35
C ILE A 130 -23.41 -9.39 -9.32
N ASN A 131 -22.46 -10.31 -9.44
CA ASN A 131 -22.25 -11.35 -8.44
C ASN A 131 -21.89 -10.73 -7.06
N PRO A 132 -22.60 -11.07 -5.96
CA PRO A 132 -22.32 -10.58 -4.61
C PRO A 132 -20.87 -10.81 -4.15
N LEU A 133 -20.24 -11.87 -4.66
CA LEU A 133 -18.87 -12.24 -4.33
C LEU A 133 -17.86 -11.20 -4.84
N ILE A 134 -18.10 -10.61 -6.03
CA ILE A 134 -17.24 -9.58 -6.61
C ILE A 134 -17.26 -8.30 -5.75
N VAL A 135 -18.45 -7.86 -5.33
CA VAL A 135 -18.61 -6.68 -4.46
C VAL A 135 -17.94 -6.91 -3.10
N ARG A 136 -17.99 -8.14 -2.58
CA ARG A 136 -17.28 -8.51 -1.33
C ARG A 136 -15.77 -8.44 -1.49
N ILE A 137 -15.22 -9.01 -2.56
CA ILE A 137 -13.77 -8.96 -2.84
C ILE A 137 -13.31 -7.50 -2.95
N LEU A 138 -14.05 -6.65 -3.67
CA LEU A 138 -13.72 -5.24 -3.82
C LEU A 138 -13.62 -4.51 -2.47
N PHE A 139 -14.60 -4.71 -1.58
CA PHE A 139 -14.58 -4.10 -0.24
C PHE A 139 -13.41 -4.61 0.62
N VAL A 140 -13.04 -5.88 0.48
CA VAL A 140 -11.88 -6.47 1.18
C VAL A 140 -10.57 -5.89 0.64
N VAL A 141 -10.42 -5.77 -0.67
CA VAL A 141 -9.24 -5.16 -1.29
C VAL A 141 -9.10 -3.70 -0.86
N LEU A 142 -10.18 -2.92 -0.90
CA LEU A 142 -10.18 -1.54 -0.42
C LEU A 142 -9.92 -1.42 1.09
N ALA A 143 -10.33 -2.43 1.88
CA ALA A 143 -10.03 -2.47 3.31
C ALA A 143 -8.53 -2.64 3.56
N LEU A 144 -7.88 -3.51 2.77
CA LEU A 144 -6.46 -3.80 2.90
C LEU A 144 -5.58 -2.66 2.37
N LEU A 145 -6.01 -1.95 1.32
CA LEU A 145 -5.24 -0.85 0.74
C LEU A 145 -5.36 0.44 1.55
N ALA A 146 -6.58 0.81 1.96
CA ALA A 146 -6.85 2.15 2.50
C ALA A 146 -7.55 2.15 3.87
N GLY A 147 -8.09 1.02 4.35
CA GLY A 147 -8.86 0.92 5.59
C GLY A 147 -10.22 1.67 5.59
N SER A 148 -10.41 2.61 4.67
CA SER A 148 -11.59 3.47 4.54
C SER A 148 -12.86 2.69 4.15
N SER A 149 -12.71 1.51 3.53
CA SER A 149 -13.85 0.70 3.11
C SER A 149 -14.72 0.25 4.30
N ILE A 150 -14.14 0.13 5.50
CA ILE A 150 -14.86 -0.24 6.72
C ILE A 150 -15.79 0.90 7.16
N ILE A 151 -15.30 2.13 7.11
CA ILE A 151 -16.07 3.34 7.45
C ILE A 151 -17.16 3.57 6.40
N ILE A 152 -16.81 3.46 5.11
CA ILE A 152 -17.75 3.55 4.00
C ILE A 152 -18.85 2.49 4.14
N TYR A 153 -18.49 1.26 4.50
CA TYR A 153 -19.44 0.18 4.72
C TYR A 153 -20.40 0.49 5.88
N LEU A 154 -19.89 1.02 7.00
CA LEU A 154 -20.70 1.46 8.14
C LEU A 154 -21.67 2.59 7.76
N ILE A 155 -21.20 3.58 6.99
CA ILE A 155 -22.04 4.67 6.49
C ILE A 155 -23.16 4.12 5.60
N LEU A 156 -22.83 3.26 4.63
CA LEU A 156 -23.82 2.63 3.75
C LEU A 156 -24.79 1.73 4.51
N TRP A 157 -24.36 1.07 5.59
CA TRP A 157 -25.22 0.24 6.42
C TRP A 157 -26.28 1.03 7.19
N ILE A 158 -25.95 2.27 7.59
CA ILE A 158 -26.88 3.19 8.26
C ILE A 158 -27.76 3.92 7.22
N ALA A 159 -27.18 4.34 6.09
CA ALA A 159 -27.88 5.12 5.08
C ALA A 159 -28.86 4.31 4.23
N ILE A 160 -28.57 3.03 3.94
CA ILE A 160 -29.38 2.19 3.06
C ILE A 160 -30.43 1.40 3.87
N PRO A 161 -31.74 1.55 3.59
CA PRO A 161 -32.80 0.82 4.27
C PRO A 161 -32.85 -0.67 3.89
N GLU A 162 -33.31 -1.54 4.82
CA GLU A 162 -33.55 -2.99 4.55
C GLU A 162 -34.83 -3.19 3.76
N ALA A 163 -34.79 -4.02 2.72
CA ALA A 163 -36.00 -4.47 2.03
C ALA A 163 -36.79 -5.41 2.95
N LYS A 164 -37.93 -4.94 3.46
CA LYS A 164 -38.82 -5.69 4.36
C LYS A 164 -40.00 -6.29 3.61
N THR A 165 -40.54 -5.56 2.64
CA THR A 165 -41.74 -5.99 1.90
C THR A 165 -41.37 -6.76 0.62
N SER A 166 -42.27 -7.63 0.17
CA SER A 166 -42.10 -8.35 -1.10
C SER A 166 -41.98 -7.42 -2.30
N ILE A 167 -42.63 -6.25 -2.24
CA ILE A 167 -42.54 -5.18 -3.25
C ILE A 167 -41.14 -4.56 -3.25
N GLU A 168 -40.59 -4.21 -2.09
CA GLU A 168 -39.21 -3.66 -1.98
C GLU A 168 -38.15 -4.65 -2.47
N LYS A 169 -38.35 -5.96 -2.22
CA LYS A 169 -37.46 -7.02 -2.71
C LYS A 169 -37.51 -7.16 -4.23
N LEU A 170 -38.69 -7.05 -4.84
CA LEU A 170 -38.86 -7.05 -6.29
C LEU A 170 -38.28 -5.78 -6.92
N GLN A 171 -38.46 -4.61 -6.28
CA GLN A 171 -37.85 -3.34 -6.70
C GLN A 171 -36.32 -3.35 -6.64
N MET A 172 -35.74 -4.05 -5.66
CA MET A 172 -34.29 -4.20 -5.54
C MET A 172 -33.69 -5.02 -6.68
N LYS A 173 -34.41 -6.05 -7.17
CA LYS A 173 -33.97 -6.95 -8.25
C LYS A 173 -34.38 -6.46 -9.64
N GLY A 174 -35.44 -5.68 -9.73
CA GLY A 174 -36.05 -5.23 -11.00
C GLY A 174 -36.87 -6.31 -11.70
N ASP A 175 -37.40 -7.27 -10.96
CA ASP A 175 -38.23 -8.34 -11.50
C ASP A 175 -39.66 -7.82 -11.78
N LYS A 176 -40.32 -8.36 -12.82
CA LYS A 176 -41.68 -7.96 -13.22
C LYS A 176 -42.68 -8.27 -12.10
N ILE A 177 -43.52 -7.28 -11.79
CA ILE A 177 -44.57 -7.39 -10.79
C ILE A 177 -45.77 -8.05 -11.48
N ASP A 178 -45.93 -9.36 -11.29
CA ASP A 178 -47.07 -10.11 -11.84
C ASP A 178 -48.11 -10.35 -10.73
N ILE A 179 -49.38 -10.04 -11.01
CA ILE A 179 -50.47 -9.99 -10.00
C ILE A 179 -50.73 -11.37 -9.38
N GLU A 180 -50.47 -12.44 -10.13
CA GLU A 180 -50.52 -13.82 -9.64
C GLU A 180 -49.50 -14.09 -8.51
N SER A 181 -48.28 -13.57 -8.63
CA SER A 181 -47.20 -13.75 -7.65
C SER A 181 -47.39 -12.96 -6.34
N ILE A 182 -48.11 -11.83 -6.41
CA ILE A 182 -48.49 -11.02 -5.25
C ILE A 182 -49.60 -11.72 -4.45
N THR A 183 -50.59 -12.28 -5.15
CA THR A 183 -51.76 -12.92 -4.52
C THR A 183 -51.36 -14.21 -3.80
N GLU A 184 -50.46 -15.00 -4.39
CA GLU A 184 -49.94 -16.22 -3.77
C GLU A 184 -49.11 -15.95 -2.50
N LYS A 185 -48.23 -14.95 -2.54
CA LYS A 185 -47.38 -14.59 -1.39
C LYS A 185 -48.13 -13.91 -0.25
N ILE A 186 -49.13 -13.08 -0.55
CA ILE A 186 -50.00 -12.47 0.47
C ILE A 186 -50.78 -13.56 1.22
N LYS A 187 -51.27 -14.58 0.51
CA LYS A 187 -51.97 -15.72 1.13
C LYS A 187 -51.04 -16.53 2.05
N GLN A 188 -49.81 -16.79 1.63
CA GLN A 188 -48.78 -17.42 2.47
C GLN A 188 -48.40 -16.57 3.70
N GLU A 189 -48.28 -15.25 3.56
CA GLU A 189 -47.99 -14.36 4.69
C GLU A 189 -49.17 -14.26 5.67
N PHE A 190 -50.42 -14.33 5.19
CA PHE A 190 -51.62 -14.32 6.03
C PHE A 190 -51.77 -15.62 6.85
N GLU A 191 -51.53 -16.77 6.23
CA GLU A 191 -51.48 -18.08 6.92
C GLU A 191 -50.30 -18.14 7.93
N GLY A 192 -49.17 -17.52 7.59
CA GLY A 192 -48.02 -17.33 8.50
C GLY A 192 -48.29 -16.36 9.66
N PHE A 193 -49.23 -15.43 9.50
CA PHE A 193 -49.62 -14.46 10.52
C PHE A 193 -50.59 -15.07 11.54
N GLU A 194 -51.58 -15.86 11.10
CA GLU A 194 -52.48 -16.60 12.01
C GLU A 194 -51.70 -17.58 12.92
N SER A 195 -50.72 -18.29 12.35
CA SER A 195 -49.88 -19.21 13.13
C SER A 195 -48.96 -18.48 14.13
N ARG A 196 -48.54 -17.24 13.84
CA ARG A 196 -47.81 -16.39 14.80
C ARG A 196 -48.70 -15.80 15.88
N ILE A 197 -49.94 -15.42 15.56
CA ILE A 197 -50.90 -14.92 16.55
C ILE A 197 -51.31 -16.03 17.54
N ASN A 198 -51.50 -17.26 17.05
CA ASN A 198 -51.80 -18.39 17.92
C ASN A 198 -50.61 -18.75 18.84
N LYS A 199 -49.37 -18.69 18.34
CA LYS A 199 -48.18 -18.81 19.19
C LYS A 199 -48.04 -17.70 20.23
N ILE A 200 -48.35 -16.45 19.87
CA ILE A 200 -48.29 -15.32 20.81
C ILE A 200 -49.36 -15.47 21.90
N LYS A 201 -50.57 -15.93 21.58
CA LYS A 201 -51.59 -16.25 22.58
C LYS A 201 -51.13 -17.38 23.52
N ASP A 202 -50.53 -18.44 23.01
CA ASP A 202 -50.02 -19.56 23.82
C ASP A 202 -48.81 -19.17 24.68
N ASP A 203 -47.90 -18.36 24.16
CA ASP A 203 -46.71 -17.87 24.88
C ASP A 203 -47.08 -16.84 25.96
N THR A 204 -48.11 -16.01 25.72
CA THR A 204 -48.60 -15.01 26.68
C THR A 204 -49.42 -15.65 27.81
N VAL A 205 -50.16 -16.73 27.52
CA VAL A 205 -50.90 -17.51 28.53
C VAL A 205 -49.98 -18.43 29.32
N SER A 206 -48.91 -18.95 28.71
CA SER A 206 -47.86 -19.71 29.40
C SER A 206 -46.96 -18.82 30.28
N ALA A 207 -46.74 -17.56 29.89
CA ALA A 207 -46.05 -16.57 30.71
C ALA A 207 -46.87 -16.13 31.93
N ALA A 208 -48.19 -16.08 31.84
CA ALA A 208 -49.06 -15.70 32.97
C ALA A 208 -49.14 -16.79 34.06
N ASN A 209 -49.04 -18.08 33.69
CA ASN A 209 -49.07 -19.20 34.64
C ASN A 209 -47.69 -19.58 35.22
N THR A 210 -46.62 -18.88 34.83
CA THR A 210 -45.25 -19.06 35.35
C THR A 210 -44.81 -17.86 36.22
N TYR A 211 -45.76 -17.12 36.81
CA TYR A 211 -45.51 -16.07 37.81
C TYR A 211 -45.55 -16.59 39.26
N GLY A 212 -45.11 -17.83 39.45
CA GLY A 212 -44.84 -18.40 40.75
C GLY A 212 -43.50 -19.12 40.69
N THR A 213 -42.56 -18.68 41.54
CA THR A 213 -41.21 -19.24 41.79
C THR A 213 -40.04 -18.63 41.01
N ASN A 214 -39.07 -18.18 41.82
CA ASN A 214 -37.77 -17.61 41.51
C ASN A 214 -37.08 -18.18 40.25
N LYS A 215 -36.97 -17.36 39.21
CA LYS A 215 -35.82 -17.36 38.31
C LYS A 215 -35.71 -16.01 37.61
N GLU A 216 -34.54 -15.40 37.74
CA GLU A 216 -34.16 -14.11 37.15
C GLU A 216 -34.69 -13.94 35.72
N THR A 217 -35.70 -13.10 35.58
CA THR A 217 -36.19 -12.64 34.28
C THR A 217 -35.15 -11.65 33.75
N LYS A 218 -34.19 -12.15 32.96
CA LYS A 218 -33.24 -11.28 32.25
C LYS A 218 -34.00 -10.19 31.52
N THR A 219 -33.86 -8.97 32.01
CA THR A 219 -34.58 -7.79 31.56
C THR A 219 -34.27 -7.53 30.09
N LEU A 220 -35.20 -6.92 29.35
CA LEU A 220 -35.03 -6.59 27.93
C LEU A 220 -33.71 -5.83 27.64
N SER A 221 -33.25 -5.03 28.62
CA SER A 221 -31.94 -4.35 28.64
C SER A 221 -30.74 -5.30 28.62
N GLU A 222 -30.78 -6.44 29.32
CA GLU A 222 -29.68 -7.41 29.32
C GLU A 222 -29.55 -8.14 27.98
N LYS A 223 -30.67 -8.40 27.29
CA LYS A 223 -30.66 -8.99 25.93
C LYS A 223 -30.08 -8.01 24.91
N ILE A 224 -30.39 -6.72 25.03
CA ILE A 224 -29.85 -5.67 24.16
C ILE A 224 -28.35 -5.50 24.40
N LEU A 225 -27.91 -5.40 25.66
CA LEU A 225 -26.50 -5.30 26.02
C LEU A 225 -25.68 -6.49 25.51
N HIS A 226 -26.15 -7.71 25.72
CA HIS A 226 -25.47 -8.91 25.23
C HIS A 226 -25.32 -8.92 23.69
N ASN A 227 -26.32 -8.45 22.95
CA ASN A 227 -26.23 -8.35 21.49
C ASN A 227 -25.23 -7.28 21.04
N ILE A 228 -25.15 -6.14 21.75
CA ILE A 228 -24.12 -5.11 21.53
C ILE A 228 -22.73 -5.68 21.79
N PHE A 229 -22.53 -6.42 22.89
CA PHE A 229 -21.25 -7.06 23.20
C PHE A 229 -20.84 -8.08 22.12
N LYS A 230 -21.78 -8.89 21.61
CA LYS A 230 -21.49 -9.84 20.51
C LYS A 230 -21.08 -9.13 19.21
N ILE A 231 -21.70 -7.99 18.89
CA ILE A 231 -21.33 -7.17 17.74
C ILE A 231 -19.92 -6.59 17.95
N GLY A 232 -19.63 -6.08 19.16
CA GLY A 232 -18.30 -5.60 19.53
C GLY A 232 -17.22 -6.68 19.41
N GLU A 233 -17.50 -7.91 19.84
CA GLU A 233 -16.58 -9.05 19.71
C GLU A 233 -16.30 -9.38 18.23
N LEU A 234 -17.32 -9.30 17.37
CA LEU A 234 -17.17 -9.53 15.93
C LEU A 234 -16.29 -8.45 15.28
N VAL A 235 -16.56 -7.18 15.60
CA VAL A 235 -15.76 -6.03 15.13
C VAL A 235 -14.32 -6.14 15.63
N PHE A 236 -14.10 -6.49 16.89
CA PHE A 236 -12.77 -6.67 17.46
C PHE A 236 -12.01 -7.81 16.77
N LYS A 237 -12.64 -8.97 16.57
CA LYS A 237 -12.04 -10.10 15.83
C LYS A 237 -11.68 -9.72 14.39
N PHE A 238 -12.50 -8.87 13.75
CA PHE A 238 -12.23 -8.37 12.42
C PHE A 238 -10.99 -7.45 12.42
N ILE A 239 -10.90 -6.49 13.34
CA ILE A 239 -9.74 -5.58 13.49
C ILE A 239 -8.45 -6.39 13.72
N VAL A 240 -8.49 -7.37 14.64
CA VAL A 240 -7.35 -8.25 14.92
C VAL A 240 -6.94 -9.04 13.66
N SER A 241 -7.89 -9.51 12.86
CA SER A 241 -7.60 -10.21 11.61
C SER A 241 -6.98 -9.29 10.56
N VAL A 242 -7.46 -8.04 10.42
CA VAL A 242 -6.89 -7.04 9.50
C VAL A 242 -5.44 -6.73 9.91
N PHE A 243 -5.20 -6.53 11.20
CA PHE A 243 -3.84 -6.35 11.73
C PHE A 243 -2.95 -7.56 11.44
N GLY A 244 -3.48 -8.77 11.59
CA GLY A 244 -2.79 -10.01 11.20
C GLY A 244 -2.39 -10.05 9.72
N PHE A 245 -3.27 -9.64 8.81
CA PHE A 245 -2.95 -9.53 7.38
C PHE A 245 -1.86 -8.49 7.08
N ILE A 246 -1.90 -7.34 7.75
CA ILE A 246 -0.86 -6.30 7.63
C ILE A 246 0.49 -6.86 8.06
N LEU A 247 0.56 -7.56 9.20
CA LEU A 247 1.78 -8.22 9.66
C LEU A 247 2.30 -9.24 8.64
N ILE A 248 1.43 -10.08 8.08
CA ILE A 248 1.84 -11.04 7.04
C ILE A 248 2.44 -10.32 5.84
N PHE A 249 1.77 -9.28 5.34
CA PHE A 249 2.22 -8.56 4.15
C PHE A 249 3.56 -7.84 4.39
N VAL A 250 3.66 -7.09 5.48
CA VAL A 250 4.91 -6.39 5.86
C VAL A 250 6.03 -7.38 6.12
N GLY A 251 5.74 -8.49 6.81
CA GLY A 251 6.71 -9.54 7.10
C GLY A 251 7.23 -10.23 5.85
N LEU A 252 6.34 -10.59 4.91
CA LEU A 252 6.73 -11.19 3.64
C LEU A 252 7.53 -10.21 2.79
N PHE A 253 7.09 -8.95 2.69
CA PHE A 253 7.81 -7.92 1.94
C PHE A 253 9.23 -7.71 2.50
N ALA A 254 9.36 -7.57 3.82
CA ALA A 254 10.65 -7.43 4.48
C ALA A 254 11.52 -8.69 4.35
N LEU A 255 10.94 -9.89 4.40
CA LEU A 255 11.65 -11.15 4.23
C LEU A 255 12.19 -11.29 2.80
N VAL A 256 11.39 -10.92 1.80
CA VAL A 256 11.81 -10.88 0.39
C VAL A 256 12.96 -9.89 0.21
N GLY A 257 12.81 -8.65 0.69
CA GLY A 257 13.87 -7.64 0.63
C GLY A 257 15.16 -8.09 1.34
N PHE A 258 15.03 -8.77 2.49
CA PHE A 258 16.16 -9.33 3.21
C PHE A 258 16.88 -10.44 2.41
N ILE A 259 16.14 -11.36 1.79
CA ILE A 259 16.73 -12.39 0.92
C ILE A 259 17.43 -11.75 -0.28
N PHE A 260 16.81 -10.78 -0.93
CA PHE A 260 17.42 -10.05 -2.05
C PHE A 260 18.67 -9.28 -1.65
N SER A 261 18.79 -8.83 -0.40
CA SER A 261 20.00 -8.17 0.10
C SER A 261 21.15 -9.14 0.39
N LEU A 262 20.86 -10.44 0.56
CA LEU A 262 21.87 -11.49 0.81
C LEU A 262 22.44 -12.08 -0.48
N VAL A 263 21.61 -12.22 -1.51
CA VAL A 263 22.06 -12.66 -2.83
C VAL A 263 22.55 -11.39 -3.52
N SER A 264 23.85 -11.24 -3.76
CA SER A 264 24.49 -10.10 -4.44
C SER A 264 24.05 -9.91 -5.90
N ILE A 265 22.75 -9.90 -6.14
CA ILE A 265 22.17 -9.47 -7.39
C ILE A 265 22.20 -7.95 -7.31
N ASP A 266 22.79 -7.29 -8.31
CA ASP A 266 22.86 -5.81 -8.44
C ASP A 266 21.48 -5.11 -8.40
N SER A 267 20.40 -5.88 -8.25
CA SER A 267 19.00 -5.49 -8.28
C SER A 267 18.30 -5.54 -6.90
N SER A 268 18.98 -5.40 -5.76
CA SER A 268 18.25 -5.18 -4.50
C SER A 268 17.54 -3.82 -4.58
N PHE A 269 16.23 -3.75 -4.27
CA PHE A 269 15.43 -2.54 -4.47
C PHE A 269 15.01 -1.96 -3.11
N PHE A 270 15.50 -0.76 -2.77
CA PHE A 270 14.96 0.06 -1.68
C PHE A 270 14.37 1.35 -2.24
N ILE A 271 13.17 1.72 -1.77
CA ILE A 271 12.52 2.99 -2.09
C ILE A 271 13.10 4.04 -1.13
N SER A 272 13.88 4.97 -1.67
CA SER A 272 14.35 6.16 -0.96
C SER A 272 13.79 7.42 -1.63
N ASP A 273 13.81 8.56 -0.93
CA ASP A 273 13.37 9.86 -1.47
C ASP A 273 14.10 10.29 -2.75
N VAL A 274 15.20 9.61 -3.11
CA VAL A 274 16.06 9.90 -4.26
C VAL A 274 16.04 8.77 -5.31
N GLY A 275 15.12 7.80 -5.20
CA GLY A 275 14.95 6.72 -6.18
C GLY A 275 15.29 5.32 -5.65
N PHE A 276 15.45 4.38 -6.59
CA PHE A 276 15.75 2.97 -6.31
C PHE A 276 17.26 2.77 -6.16
N ASN A 277 17.72 2.48 -4.95
CA ASN A 277 19.12 2.15 -4.67
C ASN A 277 19.27 0.67 -4.32
N SER A 278 20.37 0.05 -4.78
CA SER A 278 20.74 -1.31 -4.43
C SER A 278 21.65 -1.35 -3.19
N PHE A 279 21.32 -2.24 -2.27
CA PHE A 279 22.04 -2.45 -1.02
C PHE A 279 22.25 -3.95 -0.78
N SER A 280 23.49 -4.37 -0.91
CA SER A 280 23.95 -5.75 -0.68
C SER A 280 24.62 -5.85 0.69
N ILE A 281 24.09 -6.72 1.56
CA ILE A 281 24.73 -7.07 2.83
C ILE A 281 26.08 -7.72 2.57
N GLN A 282 26.20 -8.51 1.50
CA GLN A 282 27.45 -9.17 1.13
C GLN A 282 28.55 -8.15 0.82
N SER A 283 28.25 -7.15 -0.02
CA SER A 283 29.20 -6.08 -0.36
C SER A 283 29.62 -5.29 0.88
N LEU A 284 28.68 -5.01 1.79
CA LEU A 284 29.01 -4.36 3.06
C LEU A 284 29.95 -5.24 3.90
N VAL A 285 29.68 -6.54 4.03
CA VAL A 285 30.53 -7.47 4.78
C VAL A 285 31.91 -7.57 4.14
N ASP A 286 32.00 -7.58 2.81
CA ASP A 286 33.26 -7.66 2.07
C ASP A 286 34.18 -6.44 2.29
N VAL A 287 33.60 -5.24 2.47
CA VAL A 287 34.36 -4.03 2.81
C VAL A 287 34.98 -4.10 4.21
N PHE A 288 34.34 -4.78 5.17
CA PHE A 288 34.74 -4.72 6.58
C PHE A 288 35.39 -5.99 7.14
N ALA A 289 35.17 -7.17 6.57
CA ALA A 289 35.69 -8.43 7.10
C ALA A 289 36.85 -8.99 6.26
N ASP A 290 38.03 -9.18 6.89
CA ASP A 290 39.26 -9.64 6.19
C ASP A 290 39.21 -11.15 5.92
N SER A 291 38.79 -11.92 6.93
CA SER A 291 38.85 -13.38 6.89
C SER A 291 37.57 -13.96 6.27
N SER A 292 37.71 -14.91 5.34
CA SER A 292 36.58 -15.65 4.77
C SER A 292 35.72 -16.31 5.85
N ALA A 293 36.32 -16.72 6.97
CA ALA A 293 35.59 -17.26 8.12
C ALA A 293 34.76 -16.18 8.83
N ASP A 294 35.34 -15.00 9.08
CA ASP A 294 34.63 -13.89 9.72
C ASP A 294 33.48 -13.39 8.83
N LYS A 295 33.70 -13.31 7.50
CA LYS A 295 32.65 -13.00 6.50
C LYS A 295 31.48 -13.97 6.62
N THR A 296 31.76 -15.27 6.52
CA THR A 296 30.73 -16.32 6.55
C THR A 296 29.97 -16.35 7.87
N LEU A 297 30.68 -16.26 9.00
CA LEU A 297 30.07 -16.26 10.33
C LEU A 297 29.22 -15.02 10.58
N LEU A 298 29.64 -13.85 10.08
CA LEU A 298 28.85 -12.63 10.18
C LEU A 298 27.56 -12.73 9.37
N ILE A 299 27.63 -13.26 8.14
CA ILE A 299 26.45 -13.47 7.29
C ILE A 299 25.46 -14.45 7.96
N ILE A 300 25.95 -15.59 8.46
CA ILE A 300 25.13 -16.56 9.20
C ILE A 300 24.50 -15.89 10.43
N GLY A 301 25.27 -15.11 11.17
CA GLY A 301 24.79 -14.33 12.31
C GLY A 301 23.65 -13.38 11.91
N ILE A 302 23.83 -12.61 10.84
CA ILE A 302 22.83 -11.67 10.31
C ILE A 302 21.56 -12.40 9.85
N ILE A 303 21.69 -13.52 9.12
CA ILE A 303 20.55 -14.37 8.69
C ILE A 303 19.72 -14.80 9.88
N ILE A 304 20.36 -15.25 10.95
CA ILE A 304 19.67 -15.72 12.15
C ILE A 304 19.07 -14.52 12.92
N SER A 305 19.81 -13.43 13.08
CA SER A 305 19.39 -12.25 13.85
C SER A 305 18.25 -11.46 13.22
N ILE A 306 18.20 -11.39 11.88
CA ILE A 306 17.17 -10.62 11.15
C ILE A 306 16.10 -11.55 10.58
N GLY A 307 16.49 -12.69 10.00
CA GLY A 307 15.56 -13.62 9.38
C GLY A 307 14.57 -14.24 10.38
N ILE A 308 15.01 -14.60 11.59
CA ILE A 308 14.12 -15.19 12.59
C ILE A 308 12.99 -14.23 13.02
N PRO A 309 13.26 -12.97 13.41
CA PRO A 309 12.22 -12.00 13.70
C PRO A 309 11.25 -11.78 12.54
N LEU A 310 11.72 -11.73 11.30
CA LEU A 310 10.86 -11.58 10.13
C LEU A 310 9.94 -12.79 9.93
N ILE A 311 10.47 -14.01 10.05
CA ILE A 311 9.67 -15.23 10.02
C ILE A 311 8.65 -15.25 11.17
N MET A 312 9.05 -14.81 12.37
CA MET A 312 8.14 -14.73 13.52
C MET A 312 7.06 -13.66 13.35
N LEU A 313 7.36 -12.57 12.63
CA LEU A 313 6.38 -11.55 12.28
C LEU A 313 5.29 -12.14 11.39
N VAL A 314 5.67 -12.90 10.35
CA VAL A 314 4.73 -13.62 9.49
C VAL A 314 3.97 -14.70 10.27
N TYR A 315 4.66 -15.48 11.11
CA TYR A 315 4.04 -16.50 11.96
C TYR A 315 2.99 -15.91 12.91
N ASN A 316 3.29 -14.81 13.58
CA ASN A 316 2.36 -14.11 14.46
C ASN A 316 1.17 -13.55 13.69
N GLY A 317 1.40 -12.98 12.50
CA GLY A 317 0.33 -12.56 11.60
C GLY A 317 -0.59 -13.72 11.21
N MET A 318 -0.03 -14.86 10.81
CA MET A 318 -0.81 -16.09 10.52
C MET A 318 -1.59 -16.58 11.74
N LYS A 319 -0.98 -16.56 12.93
CA LYS A 319 -1.64 -16.96 14.18
C LYS A 319 -2.87 -16.09 14.46
N LEU A 320 -2.80 -14.78 14.20
CA LEU A 320 -3.92 -13.85 14.39
C LEU A 320 -5.05 -14.07 13.37
N VAL A 321 -4.72 -14.31 12.10
CA VAL A 321 -5.70 -14.52 11.02
C VAL A 321 -6.39 -15.89 11.16
N PHE A 322 -5.62 -16.96 11.33
CA PHE A 322 -6.12 -18.33 11.30
C PHE A 322 -6.53 -18.90 12.67
N LYS A 323 -6.26 -18.17 13.76
CA LYS A 323 -6.62 -18.56 15.14
C LYS A 323 -6.18 -19.99 15.47
N TRP A 324 -4.93 -20.32 15.15
CA TRP A 324 -4.39 -21.66 15.40
C TRP A 324 -4.53 -22.04 16.88
N LYS A 325 -5.25 -23.14 17.12
CA LYS A 325 -5.52 -23.66 18.49
C LYS A 325 -4.32 -24.37 19.11
N TYR A 326 -3.37 -24.81 18.30
CA TYR A 326 -2.20 -25.54 18.75
C TYR A 326 -1.06 -24.57 19.02
N GLU A 327 -0.90 -24.19 20.28
CA GLU A 327 0.30 -23.49 20.74
C GLU A 327 1.37 -24.52 21.12
N VAL A 328 2.45 -24.54 20.36
CA VAL A 328 3.64 -25.30 20.73
C VAL A 328 4.31 -24.54 21.88
N ARG A 329 4.14 -25.03 23.11
CA ARG A 329 4.55 -24.38 24.37
C ARG A 329 5.99 -23.87 24.40
N PHE A 330 6.90 -24.46 23.60
CA PHE A 330 8.32 -24.11 23.59
C PHE A 330 8.80 -23.39 22.34
N ILE A 331 7.95 -23.16 21.32
CA ILE A 331 8.43 -22.58 20.05
C ILE A 331 9.01 -21.18 20.24
N GLY A 332 8.38 -20.35 21.09
CA GLY A 332 8.87 -19.01 21.39
C GLY A 332 10.25 -19.03 22.08
N ILE A 333 10.47 -19.95 23.02
CA ILE A 333 11.74 -20.08 23.73
C ILE A 333 12.83 -20.58 22.76
N SER A 334 12.56 -21.64 22.00
CA SER A 334 13.53 -22.17 21.03
C SER A 334 13.91 -21.13 19.98
N VAL A 335 12.92 -20.43 19.43
CA VAL A 335 13.16 -19.36 18.45
C VAL A 335 13.93 -18.20 19.06
N PHE A 336 13.59 -17.78 20.27
CA PHE A 336 14.33 -16.72 20.97
C PHE A 336 15.79 -17.11 21.24
N THR A 337 16.05 -18.35 21.64
CA THR A 337 17.42 -18.84 21.87
C THR A 337 18.24 -18.86 20.58
N LEU A 338 17.65 -19.29 19.46
CA LEU A 338 18.32 -19.27 18.16
C LEU A 338 18.62 -17.84 17.71
N TRP A 339 17.65 -16.93 17.82
CA TRP A 339 17.84 -15.52 17.51
C TRP A 339 18.97 -14.90 18.35
N LEU A 340 18.97 -15.15 19.66
CA LEU A 340 19.99 -14.66 20.58
C LEU A 340 21.38 -15.19 20.20
N MET A 341 21.48 -16.46 19.80
CA MET A 341 22.74 -17.05 19.35
C MET A 341 23.27 -16.34 18.08
N GLY A 342 22.39 -16.02 17.12
CA GLY A 342 22.76 -15.23 15.95
C GLY A 342 23.22 -13.81 16.31
N ALA A 343 22.52 -13.18 17.27
CA ALA A 343 22.83 -11.82 17.72
C ALA A 343 24.18 -11.76 18.46
N ILE A 344 24.47 -12.78 19.28
CA ILE A 344 25.76 -12.93 19.95
C ILE A 344 26.86 -13.18 18.92
N LEU A 345 26.64 -14.10 17.96
CA LEU A 345 27.63 -14.42 16.94
C LEU A 345 27.99 -13.17 16.10
N SER A 346 26.99 -12.49 15.55
CA SER A 346 27.20 -11.25 14.79
C SER A 346 27.86 -10.16 15.64
N GLY A 347 27.39 -9.96 16.87
CA GLY A 347 27.97 -9.00 17.81
C GLY A 347 29.45 -9.25 18.13
N LEU A 348 29.85 -10.51 18.30
CA LEU A 348 31.25 -10.88 18.55
C LEU A 348 32.15 -10.59 17.33
N ILE A 349 31.69 -10.91 16.12
CA ILE A 349 32.45 -10.63 14.89
C ILE A 349 32.53 -9.12 14.64
N ILE A 350 31.43 -8.39 14.81
CA ILE A 350 31.40 -6.93 14.72
C ILE A 350 32.38 -6.32 15.73
N PHE A 351 32.35 -6.76 16.99
CA PHE A 351 33.30 -6.29 18.01
C PHE A 351 34.76 -6.57 17.61
N ARG A 352 35.04 -7.74 17.04
CA ARG A 352 36.37 -8.09 16.53
C ARG A 352 36.81 -7.12 15.42
N ILE A 353 35.95 -6.83 14.45
CA ILE A 353 36.20 -5.87 13.38
C ILE A 353 36.46 -4.47 13.96
N PHE A 354 35.60 -3.99 14.86
CA PHE A 354 35.77 -2.67 15.50
C PHE A 354 37.04 -2.59 16.35
N SER A 355 37.48 -3.70 16.95
CA SER A 355 38.72 -3.73 17.72
C SER A 355 39.96 -3.44 16.86
N ASP A 356 39.90 -3.67 15.54
CA ASP A 356 40.97 -3.29 14.63
C ASP A 356 41.09 -1.78 14.42
N PHE A 357 40.10 -0.97 14.79
CA PHE A 357 40.18 0.49 14.65
C PHE A 357 40.83 1.17 15.87
N SER A 358 41.28 0.40 16.86
CA SER A 358 41.73 0.89 18.16
C SER A 358 43.09 1.60 18.14
N GLN A 359 44.04 1.16 17.31
CA GLN A 359 45.37 1.77 17.22
C GLN A 359 45.71 2.14 15.78
N SER A 360 46.34 3.31 15.60
CA SER A 360 46.89 3.73 14.32
C SER A 360 48.36 3.36 14.24
N GLY A 361 48.77 2.80 13.09
CA GLY A 361 50.16 2.64 12.68
C GLY A 361 50.47 3.53 11.48
N THR A 362 51.75 3.76 11.26
CA THR A 362 52.25 4.59 10.17
C THR A 362 53.50 3.93 9.60
N TYR A 363 53.58 3.90 8.27
CA TYR A 363 54.80 3.59 7.54
C TYR A 363 55.18 4.80 6.69
N VAL A 364 56.44 5.20 6.78
CA VAL A 364 56.96 6.39 6.12
C VAL A 364 57.96 5.96 5.07
N GLU A 365 57.68 6.29 3.83
CA GLU A 365 58.58 6.07 2.69
C GLU A 365 59.23 7.41 2.32
N LYS A 366 60.54 7.53 2.53
CA LYS A 366 61.30 8.74 2.22
C LYS A 366 62.05 8.55 0.91
N GLN A 367 61.86 9.47 -0.03
CA GLN A 367 62.46 9.44 -1.36
C GLN A 367 63.11 10.80 -1.64
N ASN A 368 64.30 10.78 -2.24
CA ASN A 368 64.92 12.02 -2.70
C ASN A 368 64.42 12.30 -4.11
N ILE A 369 63.93 13.52 -4.34
CA ILE A 369 63.58 13.99 -5.67
C ILE A 369 64.89 14.26 -6.43
N GLU A 370 65.01 13.76 -7.65
CA GLU A 370 66.15 14.02 -8.53
C GLU A 370 66.32 15.52 -8.76
N ARG A 371 67.55 15.98 -8.94
CA ARG A 371 67.83 17.41 -9.10
C ARG A 371 67.12 17.95 -10.35
N THR A 372 66.25 18.93 -10.15
CA THR A 372 65.57 19.62 -11.25
C THR A 372 66.55 20.54 -12.00
N ARG A 373 66.42 20.59 -13.32
CA ARG A 373 67.25 21.38 -14.23
C ARG A 373 66.89 22.86 -14.18
N SER A 374 65.60 23.21 -14.12
CA SER A 374 65.12 24.58 -13.93
C SER A 374 65.26 25.07 -12.49
N GLY A 375 65.36 24.14 -11.54
CA GLY A 375 65.32 24.41 -10.11
C GLY A 375 63.91 24.59 -9.54
N ASN A 376 62.87 24.59 -10.38
CA ASN A 376 61.46 24.52 -9.97
C ASN A 376 60.96 23.07 -10.04
N LEU A 377 59.80 22.79 -9.46
CA LEU A 377 59.15 21.49 -9.50
C LEU A 377 57.70 21.63 -9.99
N TYR A 378 57.35 20.91 -11.04
CA TYR A 378 55.97 20.80 -11.55
C TYR A 378 55.35 19.53 -10.99
N ILE A 379 54.12 19.59 -10.50
CA ILE A 379 53.39 18.44 -9.98
C ILE A 379 52.15 18.22 -10.84
N LYS A 380 52.06 17.04 -11.46
CA LYS A 380 51.00 16.67 -12.39
C LYS A 380 50.35 15.34 -12.01
N PRO A 381 49.09 15.08 -12.40
CA PRO A 381 48.49 13.77 -12.21
C PRO A 381 49.27 12.70 -12.99
N LEU A 382 49.54 11.57 -12.35
CA LEU A 382 49.99 10.38 -13.05
C LEU A 382 48.79 9.77 -13.79
N GLU A 383 48.91 9.60 -15.10
CA GLU A 383 47.91 8.91 -15.90
C GLU A 383 48.37 7.48 -16.21
N ASN A 384 47.54 6.49 -15.86
CA ASN A 384 47.70 5.11 -16.30
C ASN A 384 46.34 4.50 -16.67
N GLU A 385 46.34 3.33 -17.32
CA GLU A 385 45.10 2.66 -17.76
C GLU A 385 44.13 2.39 -16.61
N THR A 386 44.65 2.03 -15.42
CA THR A 386 43.85 1.77 -14.21
C THR A 386 43.12 3.03 -13.72
N ILE A 387 43.79 4.18 -13.70
CA ILE A 387 43.24 5.47 -13.28
C ILE A 387 42.18 5.94 -14.28
N LYS A 388 42.43 5.73 -15.58
CA LYS A 388 41.45 6.04 -16.65
C LYS A 388 40.21 5.15 -16.55
N ALA A 389 40.37 3.86 -16.26
CA ALA A 389 39.24 2.95 -16.03
C ALA A 389 38.38 3.43 -14.84
N ILE A 390 39.02 3.80 -13.73
CA ILE A 390 38.35 4.30 -12.52
C ILE A 390 37.55 5.59 -12.78
N SER A 391 38.11 6.53 -13.57
CA SER A 391 37.39 7.76 -13.92
C SER A 391 36.14 7.50 -14.77
N HIS A 392 36.11 6.40 -15.52
CA HIS A 392 35.01 6.06 -16.42
C HIS A 392 34.01 5.03 -15.85
N SER A 393 34.36 4.23 -14.83
CA SER A 393 33.56 3.06 -14.38
C SER A 393 32.80 3.23 -13.05
N THR A 394 32.83 4.38 -12.39
CA THR A 394 32.43 4.45 -10.98
C THR A 394 30.96 4.78 -10.74
N ASN A 395 30.19 3.78 -10.27
CA ASN A 395 29.09 4.04 -9.32
C ASN A 395 29.72 4.50 -7.99
N ARG A 396 29.89 5.82 -7.80
CA ARG A 396 30.49 6.37 -6.58
C ARG A 396 29.55 6.18 -5.39
N TYR A 397 29.89 5.25 -4.50
CA TYR A 397 29.34 5.24 -3.13
C TYR A 397 30.04 6.31 -2.28
N GLN A 398 29.69 7.58 -2.47
CA GLN A 398 30.23 8.66 -1.65
C GLN A 398 29.61 8.61 -0.25
N THR A 399 30.28 7.96 0.69
CA THR A 399 29.87 7.96 2.10
C THR A 399 30.43 9.19 2.82
N GLY A 400 29.96 10.39 2.47
CA GLY A 400 30.30 11.64 3.17
C GLY A 400 31.80 11.94 3.21
N ARG A 401 32.39 12.14 4.41
CA ARG A 401 33.82 12.49 4.63
C ARG A 401 34.82 11.36 4.29
N TRP A 402 34.35 10.22 3.79
CA TRP A 402 35.16 9.04 3.53
C TRP A 402 35.31 8.84 2.02
N ASN A 403 36.46 9.22 1.47
CA ASN A 403 36.77 9.13 0.04
C ASN A 403 37.23 7.71 -0.31
N MET A 404 36.32 6.75 -0.26
CA MET A 404 36.57 5.41 -0.78
C MET A 404 35.57 5.04 -1.85
N TYR A 405 36.08 4.32 -2.83
CA TYR A 405 35.35 3.92 -4.01
C TYR A 405 35.68 2.46 -4.32
N GLN A 406 34.69 1.75 -4.85
CA GLN A 406 34.81 0.37 -5.30
C GLN A 406 34.41 0.32 -6.77
N THR A 407 35.25 -0.29 -7.62
CA THR A 407 34.91 -0.54 -9.03
C THR A 407 34.16 -1.87 -9.16
N THR A 408 33.25 -1.95 -10.14
CA THR A 408 32.33 -3.09 -10.36
C THR A 408 33.06 -4.37 -10.80
N ASP A 409 34.22 -4.25 -11.45
CA ASP A 409 34.86 -5.37 -12.15
C ASP A 409 35.98 -6.07 -11.37
N GLU A 410 36.61 -5.42 -10.38
CA GLU A 410 37.83 -5.94 -9.72
C GLU A 410 37.86 -5.79 -8.19
N ASP A 411 36.77 -5.36 -7.53
CA ASP A 411 36.73 -5.17 -6.06
C ASP A 411 37.86 -4.30 -5.49
N ILE A 412 38.42 -3.41 -6.31
CA ILE A 412 39.53 -2.55 -5.89
C ILE A 412 38.98 -1.42 -5.02
N ILE A 413 39.43 -1.41 -3.77
CA ILE A 413 39.23 -0.29 -2.86
C ILE A 413 40.35 0.72 -3.09
N PHE A 414 39.98 1.93 -3.50
CA PHE A 414 40.90 3.04 -3.66
C PHE A 414 40.45 4.28 -2.89
N GLY A 415 41.41 5.14 -2.56
CA GLY A 415 41.16 6.43 -1.93
C GLY A 415 42.07 7.53 -2.46
N SER A 416 41.73 8.77 -2.16
CA SER A 416 42.50 9.95 -2.61
C SER A 416 43.52 10.37 -1.54
N PRO A 417 44.80 10.58 -1.88
CA PRO A 417 45.82 11.02 -0.93
C PRO A 417 45.62 12.49 -0.55
N GLU A 418 46.24 12.91 0.55
CA GLU A 418 46.33 14.33 0.94
C GLU A 418 47.74 14.84 0.63
N ILE A 419 47.87 16.01 -0.01
CA ILE A 419 49.16 16.66 -0.31
C ILE A 419 49.40 17.81 0.67
N HIS A 420 50.55 17.76 1.32
CA HIS A 420 51.09 18.82 2.18
C HIS A 420 52.43 19.31 1.61
N ILE A 421 52.62 20.62 1.60
CA ILE A 421 53.87 21.24 1.16
C ILE A 421 54.54 21.87 2.38
N PHE A 422 55.84 21.65 2.54
CA PHE A 422 56.62 22.17 3.64
C PHE A 422 57.92 22.80 3.14
N GLU A 423 58.51 23.69 3.94
CA GLU A 423 59.85 24.21 3.66
C GLU A 423 60.93 23.15 3.97
N SER A 424 61.89 22.98 3.07
CA SER A 424 63.01 22.04 3.21
C SER A 424 64.14 22.60 4.07
N LYS A 425 64.48 21.87 5.14
CA LYS A 425 65.61 22.20 6.04
C LYS A 425 66.98 22.02 5.39
N ASN A 426 67.07 21.15 4.39
CA ASN A 426 68.33 20.76 3.75
C ASN A 426 68.54 21.46 2.40
N ASN A 427 67.68 22.43 2.06
CA ASN A 427 67.71 23.17 0.80
C ASN A 427 67.69 22.26 -0.45
N ARG A 428 67.01 21.12 -0.38
CA ARG A 428 66.79 20.17 -1.48
C ARG A 428 65.35 19.68 -1.49
N PHE A 429 64.84 19.30 -2.66
CA PHE A 429 63.53 18.68 -2.75
C PHE A 429 63.53 17.31 -2.08
N GLU A 430 62.60 17.07 -1.16
CA GLU A 430 62.42 15.76 -0.51
C GLU A 430 60.94 15.36 -0.60
N LEU A 431 60.68 14.07 -0.80
CA LEU A 431 59.35 13.49 -0.85
C LEU A 431 59.20 12.49 0.30
N GLU A 432 58.18 12.68 1.13
CA GLU A 432 57.84 11.76 2.21
C GLU A 432 56.40 11.29 2.06
N ILE A 433 56.22 10.00 1.85
CA ILE A 433 54.90 9.37 1.69
C ILE A 433 54.58 8.64 3.00
N SER A 434 53.68 9.23 3.79
CA SER A 434 53.18 8.69 5.04
C SER A 434 51.91 7.88 4.81
N LYS A 435 52.02 6.56 4.97
CA LYS A 435 50.93 5.59 4.84
C LYS A 435 50.39 5.24 6.22
N TYR A 436 49.09 5.40 6.44
CA TYR A 436 48.42 5.13 7.71
C TYR A 436 47.49 3.94 7.59
N HIS A 437 47.45 3.12 8.62
CA HIS A 437 46.54 1.98 8.73
C HIS A 437 46.11 1.81 10.19
N ARG A 438 44.90 1.30 10.45
CA ARG A 438 44.48 0.94 11.82
C ARG A 438 44.48 -0.57 12.06
N SER A 439 44.90 -0.99 13.25
CA SER A 439 44.82 -2.38 13.67
C SER A 439 44.65 -2.47 15.19
N LYS A 440 44.40 -3.67 15.70
CA LYS A 440 44.36 -3.95 17.15
C LYS A 440 45.70 -3.65 17.84
N LYS A 441 46.81 -3.76 17.12
CA LYS A 441 48.17 -3.45 17.60
C LYS A 441 48.86 -2.49 16.64
N ARG A 442 49.65 -1.57 17.19
CA ARG A 442 50.42 -0.59 16.40
C ARG A 442 51.45 -1.26 15.48
N GLU A 443 52.12 -2.31 15.93
CA GLU A 443 53.10 -3.06 15.10
C GLU A 443 52.45 -3.68 13.86
N THR A 444 51.31 -4.35 14.03
CA THR A 444 50.57 -4.93 12.90
C THR A 444 50.01 -3.85 11.99
N ALA A 445 49.60 -2.71 12.55
CA ALA A 445 49.18 -1.55 11.77
C ALA A 445 50.33 -0.97 10.92
N ASN A 446 51.55 -0.87 11.46
CA ASN A 446 52.73 -0.41 10.71
C ASN A 446 53.05 -1.36 9.55
N LEU A 447 53.00 -2.69 9.78
CA LEU A 447 53.21 -3.68 8.73
C LEU A 447 52.14 -3.60 7.63
N LYS A 448 50.85 -3.50 8.00
CA LYS A 448 49.78 -3.35 7.01
C LYS A 448 49.86 -2.03 6.25
N ALA A 449 50.34 -0.95 6.87
CA ALA A 449 50.55 0.34 6.21
C ALA A 449 51.61 0.28 5.08
N GLN A 450 52.59 -0.63 5.17
CA GLN A 450 53.59 -0.84 4.11
C GLN A 450 52.97 -1.37 2.82
N ASN A 451 51.89 -2.14 2.92
CA ASN A 451 51.22 -2.76 1.77
C ASN A 451 50.33 -1.80 0.98
N ILE A 452 50.11 -0.58 1.48
CA ILE A 452 49.36 0.44 0.73
C ILE A 452 50.22 0.87 -0.46
N LYS A 453 49.71 0.62 -1.67
CA LYS A 453 50.38 0.96 -2.92
C LYS A 453 50.05 2.40 -3.29
N TYR A 454 51.09 3.19 -3.45
CA TYR A 454 51.01 4.55 -3.97
C TYR A 454 52.09 4.72 -5.03
N GLU A 455 51.69 5.15 -6.22
CA GLU A 455 52.57 5.28 -7.39
C GLU A 455 52.92 6.75 -7.62
N PHE A 456 54.20 6.99 -7.88
CA PHE A 456 54.71 8.27 -8.32
C PHE A 456 55.88 8.05 -9.27
N VAL A 457 56.08 8.97 -10.22
CA VAL A 457 57.17 8.93 -11.18
C VAL A 457 57.73 10.34 -11.30
N GLN A 458 59.05 10.49 -11.32
CA GLN A 458 59.69 11.77 -11.62
C GLN A 458 60.31 11.73 -13.02
N GLU A 459 60.02 12.74 -13.83
CA GLU A 459 60.67 12.97 -15.11
C GLU A 459 61.20 14.41 -15.17
N ASN A 460 62.52 14.56 -15.13
CA ASN A 460 63.19 15.86 -15.11
C ASN A 460 62.68 16.76 -13.96
N ASP A 461 61.94 17.81 -14.31
CA ASP A 461 61.42 18.82 -13.40
C ASP A 461 59.96 18.54 -13.01
N THR A 462 59.36 17.46 -13.51
CA THR A 462 57.96 17.11 -13.26
C THR A 462 57.87 15.87 -12.37
N LEU A 463 57.08 15.98 -11.31
CA LEU A 463 56.68 14.89 -10.43
C LEU A 463 55.24 14.50 -10.75
N PHE A 464 55.07 13.31 -11.31
CA PHE A 464 53.78 12.71 -11.57
C PHE A 464 53.32 11.94 -10.33
N LEU A 465 52.20 12.39 -9.75
CA LEU A 465 51.60 11.82 -8.54
C LEU A 465 50.29 11.12 -8.89
N SER A 466 50.13 9.87 -8.46
CA SER A 466 48.85 9.19 -8.60
C SER A 466 47.74 9.95 -7.83
N PRO A 467 46.57 10.21 -8.44
CA PRO A 467 45.42 10.78 -7.76
C PRO A 467 44.74 9.80 -6.79
N TYR A 468 45.10 8.52 -6.87
CA TYR A 468 44.56 7.47 -6.03
C TYR A 468 45.67 6.61 -5.41
N TYR A 469 45.45 6.15 -4.17
CA TYR A 469 46.20 5.04 -3.59
C TYR A 469 45.32 3.78 -3.57
N PHE A 470 45.97 2.64 -3.67
CA PHE A 470 45.31 1.34 -3.73
C PHE A 470 45.60 0.53 -2.49
N VAL A 471 44.54 -0.11 -1.99
CA VAL A 471 44.67 -1.18 -1.01
C VAL A 471 44.61 -2.48 -1.80
N THR A 472 45.71 -3.25 -1.83
CA THR A 472 45.79 -4.50 -2.60
C THR A 472 44.68 -5.48 -2.22
N GLU A 473 44.31 -6.35 -3.17
CA GLU A 473 43.28 -7.38 -3.04
C GLU A 473 43.29 -8.08 -1.67
N ASN A 474 42.08 -8.37 -1.16
CA ASN A 474 41.84 -9.09 0.10
C ASN A 474 42.11 -8.31 1.41
N HIS A 475 42.00 -6.98 1.39
CA HIS A 475 42.11 -6.16 2.58
C HIS A 475 40.87 -5.30 2.81
N SER A 476 40.28 -5.47 3.99
CA SER A 476 39.17 -4.67 4.47
C SER A 476 39.61 -3.24 4.70
N TRP A 477 38.63 -2.36 4.63
CA TRP A 477 38.82 -1.01 5.08
C TRP A 477 39.06 -0.92 6.58
N ARG A 478 40.12 -0.18 6.95
CA ARG A 478 40.59 0.07 8.33
C ARG A 478 41.06 1.52 8.49
N GLY A 479 40.38 2.46 7.84
CA GLY A 479 40.74 3.88 7.88
C GLY A 479 42.11 4.16 7.29
N GLN A 480 42.45 3.47 6.19
CA GLN A 480 43.69 3.71 5.45
C GLN A 480 43.71 5.14 4.93
N LYS A 481 44.89 5.77 4.99
CA LYS A 481 45.12 7.13 4.51
C LYS A 481 46.55 7.26 3.99
N VAL A 482 46.75 8.01 2.92
CA VAL A 482 48.07 8.38 2.40
C VAL A 482 48.22 9.89 2.48
N VAL A 483 49.33 10.35 3.05
CA VAL A 483 49.73 11.76 3.09
C VAL A 483 51.05 11.89 2.37
N ILE A 484 51.11 12.83 1.44
CA ILE A 484 52.28 13.13 0.62
C ILE A 484 52.82 14.46 1.10
N GLU A 485 54.02 14.44 1.66
CA GLU A 485 54.71 15.63 2.15
C GLU A 485 55.84 15.97 1.18
N ILE A 486 55.77 17.16 0.59
CA ILE A 486 56.76 17.66 -0.36
C ILE A 486 57.53 18.79 0.31
N TYR A 487 58.82 18.57 0.54
CA TYR A 487 59.70 19.55 1.15
C TYR A 487 60.41 20.36 0.08
N VAL A 488 60.26 21.68 0.10
CA VAL A 488 60.68 22.60 -0.96
C VAL A 488 61.85 23.46 -0.50
N PRO A 489 62.96 23.53 -1.25
CA PRO A 489 64.04 24.47 -0.94
C PRO A 489 63.56 25.92 -0.93
N LYS A 490 64.20 26.77 -0.12
CA LYS A 490 63.91 28.21 -0.13
C LYS A 490 64.14 28.78 -1.54
N TYR A 491 63.28 29.73 -1.94
CA TYR A 491 63.37 30.46 -3.21
C TYR A 491 63.17 29.62 -4.47
N ARG A 492 62.55 28.44 -4.36
CA ARG A 492 62.13 27.63 -5.51
C ARG A 492 60.63 27.72 -5.69
N LYS A 493 60.12 27.48 -6.89
CA LYS A 493 58.68 27.49 -7.15
C LYS A 493 58.13 26.07 -7.31
N ILE A 494 56.90 25.88 -6.85
CA ILE A 494 56.10 24.69 -7.16
C ILE A 494 54.91 25.09 -8.01
N ASN A 495 54.73 24.40 -9.13
CA ASN A 495 53.57 24.54 -9.99
C ASN A 495 52.71 23.29 -9.84
N LEU A 496 51.49 23.45 -9.31
CA LEU A 496 50.54 22.35 -9.13
C LEU A 496 49.48 22.41 -10.23
N ASP A 497 49.28 21.29 -10.91
CA ASP A 497 48.21 21.14 -11.89
C ASP A 497 46.83 21.20 -11.23
N ASN A 498 45.87 21.90 -11.84
CA ASN A 498 44.51 22.03 -11.30
C ASN A 498 43.81 20.67 -11.11
N ALA A 499 44.13 19.67 -11.93
CA ALA A 499 43.54 18.34 -11.82
C ALA A 499 43.77 17.66 -10.45
N ILE A 500 44.84 18.02 -9.73
CA ILE A 500 45.19 17.47 -8.41
C ILE A 500 45.15 18.52 -7.30
N SER A 501 44.67 19.73 -7.59
CA SER A 501 44.54 20.82 -6.61
C SER A 501 43.61 20.44 -5.46
N HIS A 502 42.55 19.67 -5.75
CA HIS A 502 41.59 19.18 -4.76
C HIS A 502 42.20 18.20 -3.72
N LEU A 503 43.40 17.66 -3.98
CA LEU A 503 44.13 16.81 -3.03
C LEU A 503 44.87 17.64 -1.97
N MET A 504 44.99 18.95 -2.17
CA MET A 504 45.58 19.87 -1.21
C MET A 504 44.59 20.17 -0.10
N ARG A 505 45.01 19.96 1.15
CA ARG A 505 44.17 20.31 2.31
C ARG A 505 44.40 21.76 2.70
N SER A 506 43.34 22.58 2.71
CA SER A 506 43.39 24.02 3.01
C SER A 506 44.07 24.33 4.33
N ASP A 507 43.77 23.55 5.38
CA ASP A 507 44.11 23.87 6.77
C ASP A 507 45.61 23.77 7.11
N TYR A 508 46.38 22.99 6.35
CA TYR A 508 47.82 22.80 6.57
C TYR A 508 48.67 23.67 5.65
N ASN A 509 48.11 24.05 4.49
CA ASN A 509 48.81 24.88 3.52
C ASN A 509 48.64 26.39 3.83
N THR A 510 47.71 26.78 4.72
CA THR A 510 47.47 28.18 5.14
C THR A 510 48.72 28.86 5.68
N TYR A 511 49.64 28.14 6.32
CA TYR A 511 50.89 28.71 6.82
C TYR A 511 51.81 29.24 5.70
N ILE A 512 51.74 28.65 4.50
CA ILE A 512 52.48 29.15 3.34
C ILE A 512 51.72 30.34 2.71
N TRP A 513 50.39 30.31 2.69
CA TRP A 513 49.57 31.37 2.08
C TRP A 513 49.52 32.68 2.91
N GLU A 514 49.54 32.63 4.25
CA GLU A 514 49.51 33.83 5.10
C GLU A 514 50.86 34.53 5.22
N GLU A 515 51.98 33.79 5.19
CA GLU A 515 53.33 34.37 5.21
C GLU A 515 53.70 35.00 3.84
N ASN A 516 53.10 34.50 2.75
CA ASN A 516 53.32 34.96 1.36
C ASN A 516 52.71 36.32 1.01
N LYS A 517 51.99 37.01 1.91
CA LYS A 517 51.47 38.35 1.62
C LYS A 517 52.48 39.48 1.84
N ASN A 518 53.58 39.24 2.57
CA ASN A 518 54.37 40.34 3.12
C ASN A 518 55.89 40.35 2.82
N GLU A 519 56.49 39.33 2.18
CA GLU A 519 57.94 39.37 1.89
C GLU A 519 58.32 38.74 0.54
N GLU A 520 59.18 39.41 -0.25
CA GLU A 520 59.73 38.97 -1.56
C GLU A 520 60.74 37.79 -1.46
N THR A 521 60.71 37.00 -0.38
CA THR A 521 61.77 36.04 -0.02
C THR A 521 61.30 34.59 0.16
N THR A 522 60.19 34.18 -0.46
CA THR A 522 59.57 32.87 -0.21
C THR A 522 59.31 32.03 -1.47
N THR A 523 59.01 30.75 -1.23
CA THR A 523 58.66 29.71 -2.21
C THR A 523 57.26 29.96 -2.76
N ASP A 524 57.13 30.31 -4.04
CA ASP A 524 55.84 30.54 -4.69
C ASP A 524 55.16 29.22 -5.08
N ILE A 525 53.88 29.06 -4.71
CA ILE A 525 53.01 27.98 -5.19
C ILE A 525 52.05 28.57 -6.23
N ASN A 526 52.20 28.15 -7.49
CA ASN A 526 51.30 28.53 -8.57
C ASN A 526 50.38 27.35 -8.93
N ILE A 527 49.08 27.59 -9.05
CA ILE A 527 48.14 26.62 -9.61
C ILE A 527 47.97 26.97 -11.08
N GLU A 528 48.36 26.08 -11.99
CA GLU A 528 48.19 26.28 -13.43
C GLU A 528 46.78 25.86 -13.85
N GLU A 529 45.97 26.81 -14.33
CA GLU A 529 44.70 26.55 -14.99
C GLU A 529 44.96 26.04 -16.40
N ASP A 530 44.77 24.74 -16.65
CA ASP A 530 44.84 24.20 -18.00
C ASP A 530 43.47 24.33 -18.70
N SER A 531 43.45 25.08 -19.80
CA SER A 531 42.27 25.42 -20.62
C SER A 531 41.62 24.24 -21.36
N ASN A 532 42.08 23.00 -21.13
CA ASN A 532 41.59 21.78 -21.80
C ASN A 532 41.24 20.63 -20.83
N ALA A 533 41.02 20.88 -19.54
CA ALA A 533 40.67 19.83 -18.60
C ALA A 533 39.17 19.47 -18.66
N GLU A 534 38.81 18.49 -19.50
CA GLU A 534 37.49 17.78 -19.47
C GLU A 534 37.17 17.17 -18.09
N PHE A 535 38.10 17.19 -17.14
CA PHE A 535 37.92 16.73 -15.76
C PHE A 535 37.12 17.71 -14.87
N SER A 536 37.12 19.01 -15.22
CA SER A 536 36.50 20.09 -14.41
C SER A 536 34.96 20.02 -14.41
N ASP A 537 34.36 19.69 -15.55
CA ASP A 537 32.90 19.76 -15.74
C ASP A 537 32.11 18.69 -14.98
N SER A 538 32.80 17.69 -14.39
CA SER A 538 32.15 16.62 -13.62
C SER A 538 32.10 16.87 -12.11
N ILE A 539 32.81 17.89 -11.59
CA ILE A 539 32.89 18.17 -10.15
C ILE A 539 31.93 19.29 -9.74
N ASP A 540 31.76 20.32 -10.57
CA ASP A 540 30.92 21.48 -10.22
C ASP A 540 29.41 21.19 -10.28
N THR A 541 28.98 20.16 -11.01
CA THR A 541 27.55 19.80 -11.10
C THR A 541 27.04 18.92 -9.95
N LEU A 542 27.88 18.54 -8.98
CA LEU A 542 27.52 17.61 -7.90
C LEU A 542 27.60 18.20 -6.48
N ASN A 543 27.92 19.49 -6.35
CA ASN A 543 27.86 20.23 -5.08
C ASN A 543 26.63 21.16 -4.97
N GLN A 544 25.60 20.96 -5.79
CA GLN A 544 24.27 21.60 -5.63
C GLN A 544 23.19 20.60 -5.22
#